data_AF-A0A3D4VZ81-F1
#
_entry.id   AF-A0A3D4VZ81-F1
#
_cell.length_a   1.000
_cell.length_b   1.000
_cell.length_c   1.000
_cell.angle_alpha   90.00
_cell.angle_beta   90.00
_cell.angle_gamma   90.00
#
_symmetry.space_group_name_H-M   'P 1'
#
loop_
_entity.id
_entity.type
_entity.pdbx_description
1 polymer ?
#
loop_
_entity_poly.entity_id
_entity_poly.type
_entity_poly.pdbx_seq_one_letter_code
_entity_poly.pdbx_strand_id
1 'polypeptide(L)' 'APQELHPGDVVNIPPEVKHWHGAAPDCWFSHLAVEVPGEGTSNEWCEPVAEKTYGILR' A
#
# COMPACT_ATOMS: atom_id res chain seq x y z
N ALA A 1 -10.06 -6.92 -3.06
CA ALA A 1 -9.54 -6.40 -4.34
C ALA A 1 -8.74 -5.13 -4.02
N PRO A 2 -7.74 -4.75 -4.82
CA PRO A 2 -7.04 -3.48 -4.62
C PRO A 2 -8.02 -2.30 -4.67
N GLN A 3 -7.71 -1.26 -3.91
CA GLN A 3 -8.51 -0.04 -3.81
C GLN A 3 -7.79 1.07 -4.57
N GLU A 4 -8.47 1.71 -5.52
CA GLU A 4 -7.99 2.90 -6.20
C GLU A 4 -7.98 4.08 -5.21
N LEU A 5 -6.93 4.89 -5.24
CA LEU A 5 -6.73 6.01 -4.32
C LEU A 5 -6.55 7.32 -5.08
N HIS A 6 -7.19 8.38 -4.59
CA HIS A 6 -7.17 9.71 -5.16
C HIS A 6 -6.56 10.73 -4.17
N PRO A 7 -6.10 11.89 -4.65
CA PRO A 7 -5.64 12.96 -3.76
C PRO A 7 -6.71 13.34 -2.72
N GLY A 8 -6.35 13.23 -1.44
CA GLY A 8 -7.25 13.51 -0.31
C GLY A 8 -7.82 12.25 0.37
N ASP A 9 -7.69 11.07 -0.26
CA ASP A 9 -8.06 9.81 0.39
C ASP A 9 -7.14 9.49 1.58
N VAL A 10 -7.72 8.87 2.59
CA VAL A 10 -7.01 8.41 3.79
C VAL A 10 -7.22 6.91 3.95
N VAL A 11 -6.11 6.18 4.04
CA VAL A 11 -6.12 4.73 4.28
C VAL A 11 -5.54 4.48 5.67
N ASN A 12 -6.36 3.93 6.56
CA ASN A 12 -5.88 3.42 7.84
C ASN A 12 -5.60 1.92 7.70
N ILE A 13 -4.34 1.53 7.94
CA ILE A 13 -3.89 0.14 7.83
C ILE A 13 -3.77 -0.40 9.26
N PRO A 14 -4.59 -1.37 9.67
CA PRO A 14 -4.47 -1.96 11.00
C PRO A 14 -3.13 -2.68 11.19
N PRO A 15 -2.65 -2.82 12.44
CA PRO A 15 -1.48 -3.63 12.75
C PRO A 15 -1.60 -5.05 12.17
N GLU A 16 -0.45 -5.62 11.79
CA GLU A 16 -0.34 -7.02 11.33
C GLU A 16 -1.10 -7.35 10.02
N VAL A 17 -1.60 -6.34 9.31
CA VAL A 17 -2.22 -6.53 7.99
C VAL A 17 -1.14 -6.49 6.91
N LYS A 18 -0.93 -7.62 6.23
CA LYS A 18 -0.13 -7.67 5.01
C LYS A 18 -0.78 -6.85 3.92
N HIS A 19 -0.06 -5.86 3.39
CA HIS A 19 -0.57 -4.92 2.41
C HIS A 19 0.54 -4.47 1.45
N TRP A 20 0.13 -3.76 0.41
CA TRP A 20 1.00 -3.03 -0.51
C TRP A 20 0.23 -1.83 -1.04
N HIS A 21 0.93 -0.79 -1.46
CA HIS A 21 0.36 0.38 -2.12
C HIS A 21 1.38 0.92 -3.12
N GLY A 22 0.90 1.53 -4.20
CA GLY A 22 1.74 2.01 -5.29
C GLY A 22 0.94 2.74 -6.35
N ALA A 23 1.63 3.19 -7.39
CA ALA A 23 1.02 3.87 -8.52
C ALA A 23 0.06 2.97 -9.31
N ALA A 24 -0.90 3.58 -10.01
CA ALA A 24 -1.62 2.90 -11.09
C ALA A 24 -0.68 2.69 -12.29
N PRO A 25 -1.01 1.80 -13.25
CA PRO A 25 -0.13 1.47 -14.37
C PRO A 25 0.18 2.66 -15.30
N ASP A 26 -0.65 3.70 -15.31
CA ASP A 26 -0.61 4.80 -16.27
C ASP A 26 -0.48 6.20 -15.62
N CYS A 27 -0.32 6.28 -14.30
CA CYS A 27 -0.25 7.55 -13.59
C CYS A 27 0.79 7.58 -12.47
N TRP A 28 1.21 8.77 -12.05
CA TRP A 28 2.10 8.94 -10.92
C TRP A 28 1.32 8.97 -9.60
N PHE A 29 1.88 8.37 -8.56
CA PHE A 29 1.30 8.36 -7.22
C PHE A 29 2.32 8.86 -6.19
N SER A 30 1.85 9.73 -5.30
CA SER A 30 2.61 10.22 -4.15
C SER A 30 1.67 10.35 -2.97
N HIS A 31 2.13 9.93 -1.80
CA HIS A 31 1.38 10.04 -0.57
C HIS A 31 2.30 10.25 0.63
N LEU A 32 1.70 10.69 1.73
CA LEU A 32 2.37 10.67 3.02
C LEU A 32 2.13 9.29 3.65
N ALA A 33 3.22 8.67 4.11
CA ALA A 33 3.17 7.50 4.96
C ALA A 33 3.50 7.94 6.39
N VAL A 34 2.59 7.64 7.33
CA VAL A 34 2.77 7.95 8.75
C VAL A 34 2.59 6.65 9.51
N GLU A 35 3.65 6.19 10.15
CA GLU A 35 3.58 5.03 11.02
C GLU A 35 3.29 5.47 12.46
N VAL A 36 2.39 4.74 13.12
CA VAL A 36 2.01 4.99 14.51
C VAL A 36 3.11 4.43 15.43
N PRO A 37 3.70 5.22 16.35
CA PRO A 37 4.71 4.71 17.27
C PRO A 37 4.19 3.54 18.12
N GLY A 38 5.02 2.51 18.28
CA GLY A 38 4.74 1.37 19.16
C GLY A 38 6.02 0.80 19.77
N GLU A 39 5.88 -0.11 20.74
CA GLU A 39 7.01 -0.79 21.36
C GLU A 39 7.39 -2.04 20.57
N GLY A 40 8.67 -2.19 20.22
CA GLY A 40 9.17 -3.38 19.51
C GLY A 40 8.62 -3.57 18.10
N THR A 41 8.11 -2.50 17.46
CA THR A 41 7.52 -2.57 16.12
C THR A 41 8.58 -2.63 15.03
N SER A 42 8.33 -3.42 13.99
CA SER A 42 9.16 -3.50 12.79
C SER A 42 8.31 -3.90 11.58
N ASN A 43 8.77 -3.54 10.38
CA ASN A 43 8.18 -4.00 9.14
C ASN A 43 8.66 -5.42 8.80
N GLU A 44 7.70 -6.32 8.52
CA GLU A 44 7.99 -7.61 7.90
C GLU A 44 7.84 -7.47 6.38
N TRP A 45 8.95 -7.58 5.66
CA TRP A 45 8.94 -7.57 4.20
C TRP A 45 8.62 -8.98 3.68
N CYS A 46 7.46 -9.10 3.03
CA CYS A 46 7.03 -10.34 2.39
C CYS A 46 7.56 -10.44 0.95
N GLU A 47 6.90 -11.25 0.12
CA GLU A 47 7.18 -11.39 -1.30
C GLU A 47 6.75 -10.17 -2.14
N PRO A 48 7.38 -9.94 -3.31
CA PRO A 48 6.92 -8.93 -4.26
C PRO A 48 5.49 -9.20 -4.75
N VAL A 49 4.76 -8.12 -5.06
CA VAL A 49 3.47 -8.24 -5.74
C VAL A 49 3.71 -8.84 -7.12
N ALA A 50 3.06 -9.97 -7.42
CA ALA A 50 3.20 -10.63 -8.71
C ALA A 50 2.71 -9.71 -9.85
N GLU A 51 3.45 -9.66 -10.95
CA GLU A 51 3.12 -8.83 -12.12
C GLU A 51 1.72 -9.13 -12.67
N LYS A 52 1.29 -10.40 -12.66
CA LYS A 52 -0.07 -10.79 -13.04
C LYS A 52 -1.14 -10.15 -12.14
N THR A 53 -0.88 -10.00 -10.84
CA THR A 53 -1.81 -9.37 -9.90
C THR A 53 -1.86 -7.87 -10.14
N TYR A 54 -0.72 -7.23 -10.40
CA TYR A 54 -0.64 -5.80 -10.65
C TYR A 54 -1.17 -5.41 -12.04
N GLY A 55 -0.87 -6.19 -13.08
CA GLY A 55 -1.24 -5.91 -14.47
C GLY A 55 -2.72 -6.05 -14.81
N ILE A 56 -3.55 -6.56 -13.89
CA ILE A 56 -5.02 -6.58 -14.04
C ILE A 56 -5.71 -5.38 -13.37
N LEU A 57 -4.93 -4.51 -12.72
CA LEU A 57 -5.46 -3.35 -12.02
C LEU A 57 -5.66 -2.19 -13.00
N ARG A 58 -6.67 -1.37 -12.69
CA ARG A 58 -6.91 -0.10 -13.35
C ARG A 58 -6.58 0.99 -12.37
#